data_AF-A0A6V7KND0-F1
#
_entry.id   AF-A0A6V7KND0-F1
#
_cell.length_a   1.000
_cell.length_b   1.000
_cell.length_c   1.000
_cell.angle_alpha   90.00
_cell.angle_beta   90.00
_cell.angle_gamma   90.00
#
_symmetry.space_group_name_H-M   'P 1'
#
loop_
_entity.id
_entity.type
_entity.pdbx_description
1 polymer ?
#
loop_
_entity_poly.entity_id
_entity_poly.type
_entity_poly.pdbx_seq_one_letter_code
_entity_poly.pdbx_strand_id
1 'polypeptide(L)'
;FATDIRHIEGTHNVVADTLSRIEALSAAVPPADIERAQADDAELQQLLQRGDIGIQLRRLQFSEPGVSLYCEFPPARSAHMSQIH
;
A
#
# COMPACT_ATOMS: atom_id res chain seq x y z
N PHE A 1 43.08 -13.65 8.46
CA PHE A 1 42.03 -12.96 7.69
C PHE A 1 42.03 -11.51 8.13
N ALA A 2 42.64 -10.63 7.34
CA ALA A 2 42.66 -9.20 7.62
C ALA A 2 41.43 -8.58 6.95
N THR A 3 40.50 -8.06 7.75
CA THR A 3 39.35 -7.31 7.23
C THR A 3 39.83 -5.90 6.94
N ASP A 4 39.98 -5.58 5.66
CA ASP A 4 40.24 -4.22 5.20
C ASP A 4 38.94 -3.40 5.28
N ILE A 5 38.78 -2.65 6.37
CA ILE A 5 37.63 -1.76 6.58
C ILE A 5 37.95 -0.43 5.90
N ARG A 6 37.48 -0.26 4.67
CA ARG A 6 37.55 1.01 3.96
C ARG A 6 36.48 1.96 4.51
N HIS A 7 36.91 3.07 5.09
CA HIS A 7 36.04 4.18 5.47
C HIS A 7 35.49 4.83 4.20
N ILE A 8 34.18 4.77 4.00
CA ILE A 8 33.50 5.47 2.91
C ILE A 8 32.87 6.72 3.53
N GLU A 9 33.30 7.91 3.09
CA GLU A 9 32.70 9.17 3.53
C GLU A 9 31.19 9.21 3.20
N GLY A 10 30.41 9.79 4.12
CA GLY A 10 28.95 9.61 4.23
C GLY A 10 28.11 9.97 3.00
N THR A 11 28.67 10.64 2.00
CA THR A 11 28.03 10.96 0.71
C THR A 11 27.68 9.74 -0.14
N HIS A 12 28.33 8.59 0.11
CA HIS A 12 28.03 7.32 -0.59
C HIS A 12 27.19 6.34 0.24
N ASN A 13 26.74 6.71 1.44
CA ASN A 13 25.97 5.83 2.32
C ASN A 13 24.46 6.15 2.37
N VAL A 14 23.93 6.72 1.28
CA VAL A 14 22.49 7.01 1.13
C VAL A 14 21.67 5.73 1.28
N VAL A 15 22.17 4.59 0.79
CA VAL A 15 21.41 3.33 0.79
C VAL A 15 21.25 2.76 2.21
N ALA A 16 22.29 2.80 3.07
CA ALA A 16 22.15 2.25 4.42
C ALA A 16 21.41 3.18 5.38
N ASP A 17 21.56 4.52 5.27
CA ASP A 17 20.75 5.45 6.07
C ASP A 17 19.27 5.38 5.66
N THR A 18 18.99 5.25 4.37
CA THR A 18 17.61 5.08 3.86
C THR A 18 17.02 3.73 4.26
N LEU A 19 17.78 2.62 4.17
CA LEU A 19 17.30 1.29 4.60
C LEU A 19 17.11 1.20 6.12
N SER A 20 17.99 1.81 6.92
CA SER A 20 17.85 1.87 8.39
C SER A 20 16.60 2.66 8.81
N ARG A 21 16.23 3.71 8.04
CA ARG A 21 14.99 4.47 8.25
C ARG A 21 13.71 3.70 7.87
N ILE A 22 13.79 2.73 6.96
CA ILE A 22 12.63 1.91 6.56
C ILE A 22 12.27 0.90 7.67
N GLU A 23 13.28 0.34 8.36
CA GLU A 23 13.05 -0.58 9.48
C GLU A 23 12.36 0.10 10.67
N ALA A 24 12.64 1.39 10.91
CA ALA A 24 12.04 2.16 12.00
C ALA A 24 10.57 2.58 11.76
N LEU A 25 10.06 2.49 10.52
CA LEU A 25 8.70 2.92 10.16
C LEU A 25 7.69 1.76 10.03
N SER A 26 8.11 0.53 10.29
CA SER A 26 7.28 -0.66 10.16
C SER A 26 6.55 -1.01 11.45
N ALA A 27 5.79 -0.06 12.01
CA ALA A 27 4.67 -0.45 12.88
C ALA A 27 3.53 -0.87 11.96
N ALA A 28 3.65 -2.06 11.36
CA ALA A 28 2.63 -2.61 10.47
C ALA A 28 1.31 -2.70 11.23
N VAL A 29 0.29 -1.96 10.79
CA VAL A 29 -1.06 -2.06 11.35
C VAL A 29 -1.58 -3.47 11.02
N PRO A 30 -2.04 -4.25 12.02
CA PRO A 30 -2.61 -5.55 11.78
C PRO A 30 -3.80 -5.44 10.81
N PRO A 31 -3.90 -6.27 9.76
CA PRO A 31 -5.02 -6.22 8.82
C PRO A 31 -6.39 -6.32 9.49
N ALA A 32 -6.50 -7.08 10.59
CA ALA A 32 -7.74 -7.21 11.36
C ALA A 32 -8.21 -5.88 12.00
N ASP A 33 -7.26 -5.01 12.39
CA ASP A 33 -7.61 -3.68 12.92
C ASP A 33 -8.15 -2.78 11.81
N ILE A 34 -7.61 -2.92 10.60
CA ILE A 34 -8.09 -2.21 9.40
C ILE A 34 -9.50 -2.70 9.05
N GLU A 35 -9.75 -4.02 9.06
CA GLU A 35 -11.07 -4.58 8.79
C GLU A 35 -12.12 -4.09 9.78
N ARG A 36 -11.80 -4.06 11.07
CA ARG A 36 -12.68 -3.49 12.09
C ARG A 36 -12.93 -2.00 11.86
N ALA A 37 -11.88 -1.23 11.59
CA ALA A 37 -12.03 0.19 11.29
C ALA A 37 -12.94 0.43 10.07
N GLN A 38 -12.82 -0.38 9.02
CA GLN A 38 -13.68 -0.31 7.85
C GLN A 38 -15.12 -0.74 8.12
N ALA A 39 -15.34 -1.69 9.03
CA ALA A 39 -16.68 -2.10 9.45
C ALA A 39 -17.42 -0.98 10.19
N ASP A 40 -16.70 -0.22 11.03
CA ASP A 40 -17.26 0.87 11.84
C ASP A 40 -17.30 2.23 11.11
N ASP A 41 -16.69 2.34 9.92
CA ASP A 41 -16.62 3.58 9.14
C ASP A 41 -17.95 3.89 8.41
N ALA A 42 -18.69 4.85 8.94
CA ALA A 42 -19.97 5.28 8.39
C ALA A 42 -19.86 5.91 6.98
N GLU A 43 -18.76 6.58 6.65
CA GLU A 43 -18.55 7.17 5.32
C GLU A 43 -18.34 6.06 4.30
N LEU A 44 -17.50 5.07 4.62
CA LEU A 44 -17.28 3.91 3.78
C LEU A 44 -18.59 3.15 3.52
N GLN A 45 -19.42 2.94 4.55
CA GLN A 45 -20.73 2.29 4.38
C GLN A 45 -21.66 3.10 3.45
N GLN A 46 -21.64 4.44 3.54
CA GLN A 46 -22.41 5.29 2.64
C GLN A 46 -21.91 5.23 1.20
N LEU A 47 -20.59 5.21 0.98
CA LEU A 47 -19.99 5.06 -0.35
C LEU A 47 -20.37 3.73 -1.00
N LEU A 48 -20.33 2.64 -0.23
CA LEU A 48 -20.75 1.31 -0.68
C LEU A 48 -22.24 1.25 -1.06
N GLN A 49 -23.10 2.00 -0.37
CA GLN A 49 -24.55 2.05 -0.65
C GLN A 49 -24.90 2.96 -1.83
N ARG A 50 -24.24 4.12 -1.94
CA ARG A 50 -24.50 5.09 -3.00
C ARG A 50 -24.03 4.60 -4.36
N GLY A 51 -23.01 3.73 -4.39
CA GLY A 51 -22.38 3.29 -5.64
C GLY A 51 -21.77 4.47 -6.38
N ASP A 52 -20.84 5.18 -5.72
CA ASP A 52 -20.19 6.35 -6.31
C ASP A 52 -19.44 5.94 -7.59
N ILE A 53 -19.84 6.53 -8.72
CA ILE A 53 -19.29 6.30 -10.05
C ILE A 53 -17.81 6.67 -10.15
N GLY A 54 -17.30 7.52 -9.25
CA GLY A 54 -15.90 7.94 -9.23
C GLY A 54 -14.95 6.98 -8.51
N ILE A 55 -15.45 6.12 -7.62
CA ILE A 55 -14.61 5.29 -6.73
C ILE A 55 -14.96 3.81 -6.91
N GLN A 56 -13.98 3.02 -7.37
CA GLN A 56 -14.15 1.58 -7.56
C GLN A 56 -13.66 0.82 -6.33
N LEU A 57 -14.49 0.77 -5.30
CA LEU A 57 -14.22 -0.02 -4.09
C LEU A 57 -14.45 -1.50 -4.36
N ARG A 58 -13.43 -2.33 -4.06
CA ARG A 58 -13.52 -3.78 -4.16
C ARG A 58 -13.10 -4.42 -2.85
N ARG A 59 -13.85 -5.46 -2.46
CA ARG A 59 -13.53 -6.29 -1.31
C ARG A 59 -12.48 -7.33 -1.70
N LEU A 60 -11.31 -7.27 -1.07
CA LEU A 60 -10.23 -8.23 -1.20
C LEU A 60 -10.26 -9.18 -0.02
N GLN A 61 -10.00 -10.46 -0.26
CA GLN A 61 -9.84 -11.47 0.79
C GLN A 61 -8.38 -11.91 0.83
N PHE A 62 -7.80 -11.89 2.02
CA PHE A 62 -6.43 -12.33 2.26
C PHE A 62 -6.46 -13.74 2.85
N SER A 63 -5.69 -14.66 2.27
CA SER A 63 -5.72 -16.07 2.65
C SER A 63 -5.33 -16.31 4.11
N GLU A 64 -4.34 -15.56 4.62
CA GLU A 64 -4.06 -15.46 6.06
C GLU A 64 -3.65 -14.01 6.37
N PRO A 65 -4.21 -13.38 7.43
CA PRO A 65 -5.03 -13.95 8.51
C PRO A 65 -6.55 -14.06 8.23
N GLY A 66 -7.01 -14.35 7.00
CA GLY A 66 -8.44 -14.56 6.72
C GLY A 66 -9.26 -13.27 6.77
N VAL A 67 -8.58 -12.14 6.63
CA VAL A 67 -9.16 -10.79 6.73
C VAL A 67 -9.65 -10.36 5.36
N SER A 68 -10.69 -9.53 5.34
CA SER A 68 -11.17 -8.91 4.12
C SER A 68 -11.23 -7.39 4.20
N LEU A 69 -10.56 -6.73 3.27
CA LEU A 69 -10.48 -5.26 3.22
C LEU A 69 -11.15 -4.72 1.96
N TYR A 70 -11.83 -3.59 2.11
CA TYR A 70 -12.21 -2.74 0.99
C TYR A 70 -11.00 -1.92 0.54
N CYS A 71 -10.68 -2.00 -0.74
CA CYS A 71 -9.62 -1.23 -1.36
C CYS A 71 -10.18 -0.49 -2.58
N GLU A 72 -9.74 0.75 -2.77
CA GLU A 72 -9.98 1.48 -3.99
C GLU A 72 -9.08 0.94 -5.10
N PHE A 73 -9.67 0.67 -6.25
CA PHE A 73 -8.95 0.34 -7.46
C PHE A 73 -9.05 1.48 -8.45
N PRO A 74 -7.99 1.79 -9.21
CA PRO A 74 -8.11 2.71 -10.31
C PRO A 74 -9.15 2.17 -11.29
N PRO A 75 -9.99 3.04 -11.90
CA PRO A 75 -10.85 2.61 -12.98
C PRO A 75 -10.01 1.91 -14.04
N ALA A 76 -10.50 0.78 -14.55
CA ALA A 76 -9.80 0.06 -15.62
C ALA A 76 -9.51 1.06 -16.72
N ARG A 77 -8.22 1.32 -17.01
CA ARG A 77 -7.84 2.19 -18.11
C ARG A 77 -8.40 1.54 -19.36
N SER A 78 -9.50 2.07 -19.91
CA SER A 78 -9.89 1.77 -21.27
C SER A 78 -8.67 2.16 -22.11
N ALA A 79 -7.97 1.17 -22.65
CA ALA A 79 -6.88 1.41 -23.57
C ALA A 79 -7.51 2.06 -24.80
N HIS A 80 -7.57 3.39 -24.81
CA HIS A 80 -7.77 4.14 -26.02
C HIS A 80 -6.44 4.02 -26.77
N MET A 81 -6.29 2.90 -27.49
CA MET A 81 -5.23 2.75 -28.48
C MET A 81 -5.55 3.76 -29.58
N SER A 82 -5.02 4.97 -29.43
CA SER A 82 -4.91 5.90 -30.55
C SER A 82 -4.08 5.22 -31.64
N GLN A 83 -4.77 4.79 -32.70
CA GLN A 83 -4.14 4.63 -34.01
C GLN A 83 -3.48 5.96 -34.36
N ILE A 84 -2.15 5.96 -34.43
CA ILE A 84 -1.39 7.01 -35.09
C ILE A 84 -1.11 6.49 -36.49
N HIS A 85 -1.56 7.28 -37.47
CA HIS A 85 -1.42 7.11 -38.92
C HIS A 85 0.03 6.96 -39.36
#